data_AF-A0A3S3PZJ9-F1
#
_entry.id   AF-A0A3S3PZJ9-F1
#
_cell.length_a   1.000
_cell.length_b   1.000
_cell.length_c   1.000
_cell.angle_alpha   90.00
_cell.angle_beta   90.00
_cell.angle_gamma   90.00
#
_symmetry.space_group_name_H-M   'P 1'
#
loop_
_entity.id
_entity.type
_entity.pdbx_description
1 polymer ?
#
loop_
_entity_poly.entity_id
_entity_poly.type
_entity_poly.pdbx_seq_one_letter_code
_entity_poly.pdbx_strand_id
1 'polypeptide(L)'
;MEEDEEWGCCSNGTDTEDQETINLKDWNDEEYNHNNPFKSSPGFTPKLQFRKDVSKARWDEDMGMAEVTEKKGGMWTTTGIIRGGKLYCLLEEILFFAERGALILLDANDTALSLSSIYEKVAKDKNGCSWESFEVYRHLKSLGYIINRHGQPWTLKIQQELLQFKMSWGHIRK
;
A
#
# COMPACT_ATOMS: atom_id res chain seq x y z
N MET A 1 18.27 -52.79 -30.90
CA MET A 1 19.44 -51.99 -31.31
C MET A 1 18.86 -50.66 -31.75
N GLU A 2 18.96 -49.59 -31.00
CA GLU A 2 19.75 -49.29 -29.79
C GLU A 2 19.10 -48.01 -29.20
N GLU A 3 19.09 -47.93 -27.88
CA GLU A 3 18.60 -46.79 -27.09
C GLU A 3 19.72 -45.72 -26.98
N ASP A 4 19.56 -44.78 -26.04
CA ASP A 4 20.61 -43.93 -25.43
C ASP A 4 20.79 -42.53 -26.05
N GLU A 5 20.91 -41.41 -25.31
CA GLU A 5 21.25 -41.25 -23.89
C GLU A 5 21.02 -39.79 -23.40
N GLU A 6 20.91 -39.68 -22.08
CA GLU A 6 20.79 -38.50 -21.20
C GLU A 6 22.11 -37.67 -21.13
N TRP A 7 22.22 -36.77 -20.15
CA TRP A 7 23.42 -36.10 -19.62
C TRP A 7 23.72 -34.69 -20.20
N GLY A 8 23.99 -33.65 -19.43
CA GLY A 8 24.18 -33.48 -17.99
C GLY A 8 24.63 -32.04 -17.70
N CYS A 9 24.36 -31.54 -16.50
CA CYS A 9 24.88 -30.26 -15.99
C CYS A 9 26.20 -30.54 -15.25
N CYS A 10 27.23 -29.69 -15.40
CA CYS A 10 28.20 -29.40 -14.33
C CYS A 10 29.13 -28.21 -14.64
N SER A 11 29.52 -27.57 -13.55
CA SER A 11 30.20 -26.28 -13.31
C SER A 11 31.66 -26.19 -13.76
N ASN A 12 32.24 -24.98 -13.68
CA ASN A 12 33.57 -24.75 -13.09
C ASN A 12 33.74 -23.27 -12.69
N GLY A 13 34.14 -23.01 -11.44
CA GLY A 13 34.52 -21.67 -10.94
C GLY A 13 36.03 -21.49 -10.88
N THR A 14 36.49 -20.25 -10.63
CA THR A 14 37.66 -19.87 -9.82
C THR A 14 37.74 -18.35 -9.70
N ASP A 15 37.92 -17.86 -8.46
CA ASP A 15 38.27 -16.48 -8.09
C ASP A 15 39.69 -16.10 -8.55
N THR A 16 39.99 -14.82 -8.78
CA THR A 16 41.06 -14.01 -8.13
C THR A 16 40.97 -12.54 -8.60
N GLU A 17 41.32 -11.66 -7.67
CA GLU A 17 41.21 -10.20 -7.56
C GLU A 17 41.72 -9.36 -8.74
N ASP A 18 41.05 -8.23 -9.00
CA ASP A 18 41.68 -6.95 -9.32
C ASP A 18 40.76 -5.80 -8.88
N GLN A 19 41.28 -4.95 -8.00
CA GLN A 19 40.66 -3.71 -7.55
C GLN A 19 40.86 -2.64 -8.64
N GLU A 20 39.83 -1.86 -8.99
CA GLU A 20 39.92 -0.40 -9.09
C GLU A 20 38.61 0.27 -9.56
N THR A 21 38.23 1.31 -8.79
CA THR A 21 37.57 2.55 -9.23
C THR A 21 36.13 2.52 -9.77
N ILE A 22 35.22 2.88 -8.86
CA ILE A 22 34.05 3.74 -9.08
C ILE A 22 34.13 4.61 -10.35
N ASN A 23 33.17 4.42 -11.25
CA ASN A 23 32.69 5.47 -12.15
C ASN A 23 31.16 5.37 -12.20
N LEU A 24 30.49 6.12 -11.31
CA LEU A 24 29.12 6.54 -11.52
C LEU A 24 29.11 7.38 -12.80
N LYS A 25 28.65 6.80 -13.92
CA LYS A 25 28.35 7.57 -15.11
C LYS A 25 27.06 8.35 -14.84
N ASP A 26 27.29 9.64 -14.68
CA ASP A 26 26.41 10.79 -14.76
C ASP A 26 25.17 10.55 -15.65
N TRP A 27 23.99 10.79 -15.07
CA TRP A 27 22.74 10.88 -15.81
C TRP A 27 22.68 12.26 -16.44
N ASN A 28 22.85 12.34 -17.75
CA ASN A 28 22.26 13.38 -18.59
C ASN A 28 22.33 12.97 -20.04
N ASP A 29 21.20 12.48 -20.57
CA ASP A 29 20.83 12.75 -21.96
C ASP A 29 19.38 13.22 -21.92
N GLU A 30 19.26 14.54 -21.85
CA GLU A 30 18.06 15.22 -22.32
C GLU A 30 17.97 15.06 -23.84
N GLU A 31 16.72 15.05 -24.33
CA GLU A 31 16.27 15.30 -25.70
C GLU A 31 15.72 14.09 -26.50
N TYR A 32 14.54 14.33 -27.09
CA TYR A 32 13.76 13.50 -28.04
C TYR A 32 12.80 12.43 -27.51
N ASN A 33 11.67 12.86 -26.93
CA ASN A 33 10.36 12.51 -27.51
C ASN A 33 9.28 13.54 -27.12
N HIS A 34 8.96 14.46 -28.03
CA HIS A 34 8.07 15.60 -27.76
C HIS A 34 6.58 15.35 -28.02
N ASN A 35 6.11 14.09 -28.12
CA ASN A 35 4.71 13.80 -28.46
C ASN A 35 4.02 12.73 -27.58
N ASN A 36 4.33 12.65 -26.27
CA ASN A 36 3.52 11.82 -25.36
C ASN A 36 2.26 12.59 -24.91
N PRO A 37 1.03 12.13 -25.21
CA PRO A 37 -0.21 12.79 -24.77
C PRO A 37 -0.43 12.77 -23.24
N PHE A 38 0.40 12.04 -22.50
CA PHE A 38 0.30 11.84 -21.05
C PHE A 38 1.21 12.75 -20.21
N LYS A 39 1.75 13.85 -20.76
CA LYS A 39 2.47 14.82 -19.93
C LYS A 39 1.49 15.52 -18.97
N SER A 40 1.57 15.15 -17.70
CA SER A 40 0.98 15.90 -16.60
C SER A 40 1.38 17.38 -16.73
N SER A 41 0.38 18.27 -16.69
CA SER A 41 0.60 19.72 -16.75
C SER A 41 1.63 20.15 -15.70
N PRO A 42 2.61 21.03 -16.03
CA PRO A 42 3.76 21.36 -15.18
C PRO A 42 3.39 22.12 -13.89
N GLY A 43 2.09 22.32 -13.61
CA GLY A 43 1.60 23.06 -12.46
C GLY A 43 1.08 22.23 -11.29
N PHE A 44 0.98 20.90 -11.41
CA PHE A 44 0.41 20.06 -10.33
C PHE A 44 1.20 18.77 -10.12
N THR A 45 2.46 18.91 -9.72
CA THR A 45 3.08 17.87 -8.89
C THR A 45 2.82 18.28 -7.45
N PRO A 46 1.93 17.59 -6.70
CA PRO A 46 1.84 17.85 -5.28
C PRO A 46 3.22 17.58 -4.69
N LYS A 47 3.89 18.65 -4.24
CA LYS A 47 5.23 18.58 -3.66
C LYS A 47 5.12 17.66 -2.44
N LEU A 48 5.55 16.41 -2.61
CA LEU A 48 5.53 15.39 -1.58
C LEU A 48 6.60 15.76 -0.56
N GLN A 49 6.26 16.68 0.34
CA GLN A 49 7.09 16.91 1.51
C GLN A 49 7.05 15.61 2.31
N PHE A 50 8.16 14.88 2.32
CA PHE A 50 8.37 13.76 3.23
C PHE A 50 8.19 14.30 4.64
N ARG A 51 7.01 14.08 5.21
CA ARG A 51 6.73 14.47 6.59
C ARG A 51 7.56 13.58 7.49
N LYS A 52 8.10 14.12 8.57
CA LYS A 52 8.69 13.32 9.65
C LYS A 52 7.68 12.36 10.29
N ASP A 53 6.39 12.57 10.03
CA ASP A 53 5.31 11.82 10.63
C ASP A 53 4.90 10.63 9.76
N VAL A 54 5.34 9.44 10.15
CA VAL A 54 4.97 8.16 9.53
C VAL A 54 3.84 7.52 10.33
N SER A 55 2.81 7.04 9.63
CA SER A 55 1.69 6.34 10.29
C SER A 55 2.07 4.88 10.57
N LYS A 56 1.33 4.22 11.46
CA LYS A 56 1.50 2.78 11.72
C LYS A 56 0.17 2.05 11.60
N ALA A 57 0.23 0.83 11.08
CA ALA A 57 -0.91 -0.08 11.05
C ALA A 57 -0.46 -1.49 11.44
N ARG A 58 -1.32 -2.23 12.14
CA ARG A 58 -1.10 -3.63 12.52
C ARG A 58 -1.87 -4.54 11.56
N TRP A 59 -1.16 -5.45 10.93
CA TRP A 59 -1.74 -6.43 10.02
C TRP A 59 -2.57 -7.48 10.77
N ASP A 60 -3.76 -7.76 10.26
CA ASP A 60 -4.65 -8.83 10.71
C ASP A 60 -4.79 -9.85 9.58
N GLU A 61 -4.22 -11.04 9.77
CA GLU A 61 -4.19 -12.10 8.76
C GLU A 61 -5.58 -12.70 8.51
N ASP A 62 -6.43 -12.76 9.55
CA ASP A 62 -7.78 -13.32 9.45
C ASP A 62 -8.71 -12.38 8.69
N MET A 63 -8.58 -11.07 8.89
CA MET A 63 -9.35 -10.07 8.15
C MET A 63 -8.77 -9.74 6.77
N GLY A 64 -7.49 -10.01 6.55
CA GLY A 64 -6.76 -9.59 5.35
C GLY A 64 -6.67 -8.07 5.20
N MET A 65 -6.65 -7.35 6.32
CA MET A 65 -6.63 -5.89 6.42
C MET A 65 -5.68 -5.46 7.54
N ALA A 66 -5.28 -4.19 7.58
CA ALA A 66 -4.50 -3.66 8.69
C ALA A 66 -5.30 -2.64 9.51
N GLU A 67 -5.31 -2.77 10.84
CA GLU A 67 -5.82 -1.75 11.75
C GLU A 67 -4.84 -0.59 11.85
N VAL A 68 -5.27 0.64 11.58
CA VAL A 68 -4.43 1.84 11.72
C VAL A 68 -4.33 2.23 13.19
N THR A 69 -3.20 1.94 13.81
CA THR A 69 -2.91 2.20 15.22
C THR A 69 -2.43 3.64 15.45
N GLU A 70 -1.66 4.19 14.52
CA GLU A 70 -1.16 5.57 14.58
C GLU A 70 -1.46 6.31 13.28
N LYS A 71 -2.29 7.36 13.37
CA LYS A 71 -2.70 8.17 12.21
C LYS A 71 -1.84 9.42 12.14
N LYS A 72 -1.07 9.58 11.07
CA LYS A 72 -0.31 10.79 10.76
C LYS A 72 -0.74 11.41 9.44
N GLY A 73 -0.85 12.74 9.41
CA GLY A 73 -1.27 13.49 8.23
C GLY A 73 -2.76 13.40 7.91
N GLY A 74 -3.17 14.11 6.85
CA GLY A 74 -4.58 14.25 6.44
C GLY A 74 -5.12 13.11 5.56
N MET A 75 -4.27 12.18 5.11
CA MET A 75 -4.66 11.12 4.16
C MET A 75 -5.72 10.14 4.71
N TRP A 76 -5.81 10.02 6.03
CA TRP A 76 -6.78 9.17 6.73
C TRP A 76 -8.22 9.70 6.70
N THR A 77 -8.43 10.91 6.19
CA THR A 77 -9.78 11.45 5.98
C THR A 77 -10.46 10.85 4.74
N THR A 78 -9.68 10.34 3.79
CA THR A 78 -10.15 9.85 2.49
C THR A 78 -9.66 8.44 2.16
N THR A 79 -9.14 7.73 3.16
CA THR A 79 -8.55 6.39 2.98
C THR A 79 -8.87 5.49 4.16
N GLY A 80 -9.05 4.20 3.90
CA GLY A 80 -9.45 3.21 4.89
C GLY A 80 -10.95 3.16 5.15
N ILE A 81 -11.32 2.18 5.97
CA ILE A 81 -12.69 1.79 6.28
C ILE A 81 -12.86 1.81 7.79
N ILE A 82 -13.91 2.48 8.27
CA ILE A 82 -14.23 2.49 9.70
C ILE A 82 -15.14 1.29 10.02
N ARG A 83 -14.70 0.41 10.92
CA ARG A 83 -15.46 -0.73 11.44
C ARG A 83 -15.34 -0.77 12.97
N GLY A 84 -16.47 -0.78 13.68
CA GLY A 84 -16.46 -0.82 15.15
C GLY A 84 -15.68 0.32 15.82
N GLY A 85 -15.68 1.52 15.21
CA GLY A 85 -14.92 2.68 15.69
C GLY A 85 -13.42 2.67 15.39
N LYS A 86 -12.91 1.58 14.80
CA LYS A 86 -11.50 1.45 14.39
C LYS A 86 -11.36 1.68 12.88
N LEU A 87 -10.21 2.22 12.47
CA LEU A 87 -9.88 2.45 11.07
C LEU A 87 -9.04 1.29 10.55
N TYR A 88 -9.46 0.70 9.43
CA TYR A 88 -8.78 -0.39 8.77
C TYR A 88 -8.35 0.02 7.36
N CYS A 89 -7.26 -0.56 6.87
CA CYS A 89 -6.77 -0.36 5.52
C CYS A 89 -6.75 -1.67 4.74
N LEU A 90 -7.09 -1.54 3.47
CA LEU A 90 -6.97 -2.60 2.47
C LEU A 90 -5.52 -2.72 1.99
N LEU A 91 -5.19 -3.85 1.36
CA LEU A 91 -3.82 -4.14 0.95
C LEU A 91 -3.28 -3.16 -0.11
N GLU A 92 -4.11 -2.70 -1.05
CA GLU A 92 -3.74 -1.68 -2.04
C GLU A 92 -3.36 -0.36 -1.37
N GLU A 93 -4.14 0.04 -0.35
CA GLU A 93 -3.92 1.28 0.39
C GLU A 93 -2.62 1.19 1.20
N ILE A 94 -2.40 0.04 1.86
CA ILE A 94 -1.20 -0.25 2.63
C ILE A 94 0.03 -0.16 1.72
N LEU A 95 0.01 -0.87 0.59
CA LEU A 95 1.14 -0.90 -0.32
C LEU A 95 1.45 0.49 -0.88
N PHE A 96 0.43 1.24 -1.28
CA PHE A 96 0.59 2.61 -1.77
C PHE A 96 1.27 3.53 -0.74
N PHE A 97 0.88 3.44 0.54
CA PHE A 97 1.49 4.27 1.58
C PHE A 97 2.87 3.78 2.01
N ALA A 98 3.10 2.46 2.01
CA ALA A 98 4.40 1.87 2.31
C ALA A 98 5.45 2.26 1.25
N GLU A 99 5.12 2.18 -0.05
CA GLU A 99 6.00 2.62 -1.15
C GLU A 99 6.40 4.10 -1.02
N ARG A 100 5.53 4.93 -0.45
CA ARG A 100 5.73 6.36 -0.27
C ARG A 100 6.39 6.72 1.07
N GLY A 101 6.73 5.71 1.89
CA GLY A 101 7.28 5.91 3.23
C GLY A 101 6.33 6.60 4.22
N ALA A 102 5.01 6.55 3.95
CA ALA A 102 3.98 7.21 4.76
C ALA A 102 3.33 6.28 5.80
N LEU A 103 3.57 4.96 5.69
CA LEU A 103 3.03 3.93 6.56
C LEU A 103 4.07 2.86 6.86
N ILE A 104 4.21 2.51 8.14
CA ILE A 104 4.90 1.30 8.61
C ILE A 104 3.83 0.26 8.92
N LEU A 105 3.91 -0.88 8.26
CA LEU A 105 3.06 -2.03 8.56
C LEU A 105 3.74 -2.88 9.63
N LEU A 106 3.01 -3.21 10.69
CA LEU A 106 3.45 -4.05 11.80
C LEU A 106 2.80 -5.43 11.69
N ASP A 107 3.55 -6.48 12.02
CA ASP A 107 3.00 -7.83 12.20
C ASP A 107 2.26 -7.97 13.54
N ALA A 108 1.67 -9.15 13.80
CA ALA A 108 1.08 -9.52 15.08
C ALA A 108 2.04 -9.31 16.28
N ASN A 109 3.35 -9.53 16.10
CA ASN A 109 4.40 -9.33 17.10
C ASN A 109 4.94 -7.89 17.17
N ASP A 110 4.26 -6.92 16.54
CA ASP A 110 4.69 -5.51 16.49
C ASP A 110 6.03 -5.28 15.75
N THR A 111 6.46 -6.24 14.93
CA THR A 111 7.64 -6.10 14.08
C THR A 111 7.29 -5.35 12.81
N ALA A 112 8.11 -4.37 12.41
CA ALA A 112 7.94 -3.69 11.14
C ALA A 112 8.20 -4.64 9.97
N LEU A 113 7.21 -4.76 9.08
CA LEU A 113 7.33 -5.54 7.86
C LEU A 113 8.10 -4.76 6.81
N SER A 114 8.97 -5.48 6.08
CA SER A 114 9.66 -4.93 4.92
C SER A 114 8.70 -4.73 3.75
N LEU A 115 9.04 -3.82 2.84
CA LEU A 115 8.24 -3.61 1.62
C LEU A 115 8.12 -4.90 0.80
N SER A 116 9.19 -5.70 0.72
CA SER A 116 9.19 -7.02 0.07
C SER A 116 8.14 -7.96 0.66
N SER A 117 8.02 -7.99 1.99
CA SER A 117 7.00 -8.80 2.68
C SER A 117 5.57 -8.34 2.37
N ILE A 118 5.37 -7.04 2.10
CA ILE A 118 4.07 -6.51 1.66
C ILE A 118 3.76 -6.95 0.23
N TYR A 119 4.75 -6.92 -0.67
CA TYR A 119 4.57 -7.43 -2.04
C TYR A 119 4.26 -8.92 -2.07
N GLU A 120 4.90 -9.72 -1.21
CA GLU A 120 4.55 -11.14 -1.07
C GLU A 120 3.10 -11.35 -0.65
N LYS A 121 2.52 -10.46 0.17
CA LYS A 121 1.10 -10.52 0.54
C LYS A 121 0.20 -10.23 -0.66
N VAL A 122 0.57 -9.28 -1.53
CA VAL A 122 -0.16 -9.03 -2.78
C VAL A 122 -0.08 -10.22 -3.72
N ALA A 123 1.13 -10.80 -3.88
CA ALA A 123 1.35 -11.95 -4.75
C ALA A 123 0.59 -13.21 -4.32
N LYS A 124 0.23 -13.32 -3.03
CA LYS A 124 -0.57 -14.45 -2.51
C LYS A 124 -2.05 -14.40 -2.95
N ASP A 125 -2.54 -13.27 -3.48
CA ASP A 125 -3.91 -13.02 -3.98
C ASP A 125 -5.05 -13.47 -3.02
N LYS A 126 -4.76 -13.58 -1.72
CA LYS A 126 -5.75 -13.98 -0.69
C LYS A 126 -6.48 -12.79 -0.08
N ASN A 127 -5.94 -11.59 -0.24
CA ASN A 127 -6.37 -10.38 0.45
C ASN A 127 -7.24 -9.46 -0.44
N GLY A 128 -7.70 -10.00 -1.57
CA GLY A 128 -8.58 -9.33 -2.52
C GLY A 128 -7.93 -8.16 -3.25
N CYS A 129 -6.61 -8.20 -3.44
CA CYS A 129 -5.82 -7.17 -4.11
C CYS A 129 -5.00 -7.84 -5.22
N SER A 130 -5.38 -7.60 -6.48
CA SER A 130 -4.57 -7.98 -7.64
C SER A 130 -3.58 -6.87 -8.01
N TRP A 131 -2.55 -7.20 -8.78
CA TRP A 131 -1.58 -6.21 -9.26
C TRP A 131 -2.22 -5.14 -10.13
N GLU A 132 -3.14 -5.52 -11.02
CA GLU A 132 -3.87 -4.60 -11.89
C GLU A 132 -4.73 -3.63 -11.07
N SER A 133 -5.39 -4.16 -10.03
CA SER A 133 -6.19 -3.35 -9.10
C SER A 133 -5.33 -2.33 -8.37
N PHE A 134 -4.12 -2.75 -7.94
CA PHE A 134 -3.16 -1.87 -7.31
C PHE A 134 -2.62 -0.79 -8.27
N GLU A 135 -2.33 -1.13 -9.53
CA GLU A 135 -1.85 -0.15 -10.52
C GLU A 135 -2.89 0.95 -10.79
N VAL A 136 -4.16 0.56 -10.97
CA VAL A 136 -5.27 1.50 -11.13
C VAL A 136 -5.43 2.37 -9.88
N TYR A 137 -5.37 1.75 -8.69
CA TYR A 137 -5.43 2.47 -7.42
C TYR A 137 -4.29 3.49 -7.31
N ARG A 138 -3.03 3.07 -7.54
CA ARG A 138 -1.83 3.92 -7.47
C ARG A 138 -1.94 5.11 -8.40
N HIS A 139 -2.38 4.89 -9.64
CA HIS A 139 -2.53 5.95 -10.64
C HIS A 139 -3.56 6.98 -10.20
N LEU A 140 -4.79 6.54 -9.93
CA LEU A 140 -5.89 7.43 -9.54
C LEU A 140 -5.60 8.15 -8.21
N LYS A 141 -4.96 7.47 -7.24
CA LYS A 141 -4.66 8.06 -5.93
C LYS A 141 -3.59 9.14 -6.05
N SER A 142 -2.62 8.95 -6.93
CA SER A 142 -1.57 9.94 -7.23
C SER A 142 -2.12 11.21 -7.87
N LEU A 143 -3.23 11.11 -8.62
CA LEU A 143 -3.96 12.25 -9.19
C LEU A 143 -4.85 12.98 -8.17
N GLY A 144 -4.99 12.43 -6.95
CA GLY A 144 -5.81 13.02 -5.89
C GLY A 144 -7.26 12.56 -5.87
N TYR A 145 -7.63 11.52 -6.62
CA TYR A 145 -8.97 10.93 -6.52
C TYR A 145 -9.15 10.22 -5.16
N ILE A 146 -10.39 10.28 -4.65
CA ILE A 146 -10.83 9.45 -3.53
C ILE A 146 -11.33 8.13 -4.13
N ILE A 147 -10.67 7.03 -3.78
CA ILE A 147 -10.94 5.71 -4.34
C ILE A 147 -11.47 4.83 -3.22
N ASN A 148 -12.52 4.06 -3.53
CA ASN A 148 -13.07 3.06 -2.63
C ASN A 148 -13.45 1.82 -3.44
N ARG A 149 -13.42 0.64 -2.82
CA ARG A 149 -13.85 -0.61 -3.48
C ARG A 149 -15.35 -0.58 -3.73
N HIS A 150 -15.77 -1.14 -4.86
CA HIS A 150 -17.18 -1.32 -5.15
C HIS A 150 -17.85 -2.18 -4.06
N GLY A 151 -19.09 -1.84 -3.69
CA GLY A 151 -19.83 -2.55 -2.64
C GLY A 151 -19.50 -2.11 -1.21
N GLN A 152 -18.54 -1.20 -1.00
CA GLN A 152 -18.35 -0.56 0.30
C GLN A 152 -19.13 0.75 0.37
N PRO A 153 -19.92 0.97 1.44
CA PRO A 153 -20.68 2.20 1.58
C PRO A 153 -19.73 3.39 1.79
N TRP A 154 -19.84 4.38 0.90
CA TRP A 154 -19.09 5.66 0.96
C TRP A 154 -19.38 6.46 2.23
N THR A 155 -20.55 6.25 2.81
CA THR A 155 -21.02 6.91 4.04
C THR A 155 -21.52 5.84 5.00
N LEU A 156 -20.89 5.75 6.17
CA LEU A 156 -21.52 5.11 7.31
C LEU A 156 -22.74 5.95 7.68
N LYS A 157 -23.95 5.45 7.41
CA LYS A 157 -25.11 5.97 8.14
C LYS A 157 -24.84 5.62 9.60
N ILE A 158 -24.67 6.64 10.45
CA ILE A 158 -24.69 6.49 11.90
C ILE A 158 -26.10 5.99 12.25
N GLN A 159 -26.31 4.68 12.22
CA GLN A 159 -27.55 4.07 12.68
C GLN A 159 -27.30 3.47 14.08
N GLN A 160 -28.03 4.06 15.05
CA GLN A 160 -28.48 3.45 16.30
C GLN A 160 -27.70 3.60 17.62
N GLU A 161 -26.90 4.65 17.84
CA GLU A 161 -26.70 5.12 19.24
C GLU A 161 -27.88 5.99 19.74
N LEU A 162 -28.72 6.48 18.82
CA LEU A 162 -29.94 7.25 19.17
C LEU A 162 -31.09 6.39 19.72
N LEU A 163 -31.01 5.05 19.67
CA LEU A 163 -32.02 4.18 20.29
C LEU A 163 -31.73 3.86 21.75
N GLN A 164 -30.48 3.88 22.21
CA GLN A 164 -30.18 3.77 23.63
C GLN A 164 -30.47 5.07 24.38
N PHE A 165 -30.18 6.22 23.76
CA PHE A 165 -30.42 7.52 24.41
C PHE A 165 -31.91 7.85 24.57
N LYS A 166 -32.76 7.42 23.63
CA LYS A 166 -34.23 7.56 23.75
C LYS A 166 -34.86 6.64 24.80
N MET A 167 -34.25 5.49 25.11
CA MET A 167 -34.76 4.57 26.13
C MET A 167 -34.42 5.04 27.56
N SER A 168 -33.37 5.86 27.74
CA SER A 168 -32.94 6.33 29.07
C SER A 168 -33.74 7.55 29.59
N TRP A 169 -34.46 8.28 28.73
CA TRP A 169 -35.23 9.48 29.11
C TRP A 169 -36.74 9.21 29.30
N GLY A 170 -37.14 7.96 29.54
CA GLY A 170 -38.54 7.57 29.78
C GLY A 170 -38.94 7.39 31.25
N HIS A 171 -38.09 7.76 32.22
CA HIS A 171 -38.35 7.52 33.65
C HIS A 171 -37.99 8.71 34.55
N ILE A 172 -38.61 9.87 34.31
CA ILE A 172 -38.69 10.93 35.32
C ILE A 172 -40.14 11.39 35.42
N ARG A 173 -40.74 11.04 36.57
CA ARG A 173 -42.11 11.34 36.99
C ARG A 173 -42.32 12.84 37.21
N LYS A 174 -43.53 13.32 36.91
CA LYS A 174 -44.39 14.02 37.89
C LYS A 174 -45.81 13.55 37.72
#